data_AF-A0A662FD65-F1
#
_entry.id   AF-A0A662FD65-F1
#
_cell.length_a   1.000
_cell.length_b   1.000
_cell.length_c   1.000
_cell.angle_alpha   90.00
_cell.angle_beta   90.00
_cell.angle_gamma   90.00
#
_symmetry.space_group_name_H-M   'P 1'
#
loop_
_entity.id
_entity.type
_entity.pdbx_description
1 polymer ?
#
loop_
_entity_poly.entity_id
_entity_poly.type
_entity_poly.pdbx_seq_one_letter_code
_entity_poly.pdbx_strand_id
1 'polypeptide(L)'
;MYVIVAAREPLYMDSHKAMVQTKHPDIPHDITYIGYLEDTEGNPITDTLSMVFRIYNTETGGSELWVSGTLQVPVINGRFSVMLTDIPSDVFTGGTERWLEVQIGNEILSPRTKLTSMGWSYMAEQADN
;
A
#
# COMPACT_ATOMS: atom_id res chain seq x y z
N MET A 1 24.13 26.13 -44.00
CA MET A 1 23.41 24.94 -44.48
C MET A 1 23.65 23.82 -43.46
N TYR A 2 22.68 23.52 -42.61
CA TYR A 2 22.79 22.49 -41.56
C TYR A 2 22.54 21.12 -42.17
N VAL A 3 23.37 20.13 -41.84
CA VAL A 3 23.02 18.71 -41.96
C VAL A 3 23.63 17.97 -40.77
N ILE A 4 22.79 17.59 -39.81
CA ILE A 4 23.10 16.65 -38.73
C ILE A 4 22.65 15.28 -39.26
N VAL A 5 23.57 14.31 -39.37
CA VAL A 5 23.25 12.91 -39.69
C VAL A 5 23.65 12.02 -38.53
N ALA A 6 22.67 11.20 -38.15
CA ALA A 6 22.53 10.28 -37.04
C ALA A 6 23.77 9.45 -36.64
N ALA A 7 23.88 9.25 -35.33
CA ALA A 7 24.82 8.37 -34.66
C ALA A 7 24.75 6.94 -35.20
N ARG A 8 25.92 6.40 -35.57
CA ARG A 8 26.16 4.97 -35.77
C ARG A 8 26.48 4.35 -34.42
N GLU A 9 25.68 3.38 -34.00
CA GLU A 9 25.96 2.53 -32.83
C GLU A 9 27.18 1.64 -33.09
N PRO A 10 28.03 1.37 -32.08
CA PRO A 10 28.80 0.15 -32.04
C PRO A 10 28.26 -0.80 -30.96
N LEU A 11 27.93 -2.00 -31.44
CA LEU A 11 27.57 -3.22 -30.75
C LEU A 11 28.60 -3.60 -29.67
N TYR A 12 28.13 -3.95 -28.47
CA TYR A 12 28.90 -4.82 -27.57
C TYR A 12 27.96 -5.82 -26.88
N MET A 13 28.02 -7.04 -27.40
CA MET A 13 27.41 -8.25 -26.86
C MET A 13 28.30 -8.78 -25.73
N ASP A 14 27.99 -8.43 -24.48
CA ASP A 14 28.47 -9.19 -23.32
C ASP A 14 27.36 -10.12 -22.83
N SER A 15 27.72 -11.38 -22.68
CA SER A 15 26.86 -12.52 -22.35
C SER A 15 26.50 -12.54 -20.86
N HIS A 16 25.83 -11.48 -20.40
CA HIS A 16 25.13 -11.47 -19.12
C HIS A 16 23.67 -11.25 -19.46
N LYS A 17 22.85 -12.26 -19.19
CA LYS A 17 21.39 -12.17 -19.27
C LYS A 17 20.92 -11.08 -18.31
N ALA A 18 20.94 -9.82 -18.77
CA ALA A 18 20.14 -8.76 -18.20
C ALA A 18 18.70 -9.15 -18.51
N MET A 19 18.13 -9.96 -17.63
CA MET A 19 16.69 -9.93 -17.42
C MET A 19 16.43 -8.46 -17.10
N VAL A 20 15.95 -7.72 -18.10
CA VAL A 20 15.32 -6.44 -17.89
C VAL A 20 14.18 -6.79 -16.95
N GLN A 21 14.42 -6.62 -15.65
CA GLN A 21 13.34 -6.47 -14.72
C GLN A 21 12.73 -5.16 -15.15
N THR A 22 11.75 -5.26 -16.04
CA THR A 22 10.76 -4.23 -16.22
C THR A 22 10.11 -4.13 -14.86
N LYS A 23 10.73 -3.34 -13.96
CA LYS A 23 9.99 -2.65 -12.93
C LYS A 23 9.02 -1.84 -13.76
N HIS A 24 7.85 -2.43 -14.04
CA HIS A 24 6.68 -1.63 -14.32
C HIS A 24 6.71 -0.53 -13.26
N PRO A 25 6.40 0.72 -13.58
CA PRO A 25 6.07 1.64 -12.52
C PRO A 25 4.89 0.96 -11.81
N ASP A 26 5.19 0.17 -10.76
CA ASP A 26 4.25 -0.31 -9.79
C ASP A 26 3.66 0.98 -9.32
N ILE A 27 2.49 1.33 -9.87
CA ILE A 27 1.74 2.49 -9.45
C ILE A 27 1.65 2.29 -7.96
N PRO A 28 2.32 3.11 -7.13
CA PRO A 28 2.34 2.86 -5.70
C PRO A 28 0.88 2.99 -5.26
N HIS A 29 0.30 1.87 -4.84
CA HIS A 29 -1.04 1.87 -4.30
C HIS A 29 -0.89 2.28 -2.84
N ASP A 30 -0.75 3.57 -2.62
CA ASP A 30 -0.63 4.14 -1.29
C ASP A 30 -2.04 4.25 -0.67
N ILE A 31 -2.22 3.72 0.53
CA ILE A 31 -3.46 3.85 1.29
C ILE A 31 -3.18 4.72 2.51
N THR A 32 -3.90 5.84 2.62
CA THR A 32 -3.91 6.61 3.87
C THR A 32 -4.96 6.03 4.80
N TYR A 33 -4.52 5.55 5.97
CA TYR A 33 -5.39 5.06 7.03
C TYR A 33 -5.41 6.06 8.18
N ILE A 34 -6.59 6.54 8.54
CA ILE A 34 -6.81 7.49 9.64
C ILE A 34 -7.68 6.80 10.68
N GLY A 35 -7.28 6.88 11.93
CA GLY A 35 -8.01 6.30 13.05
C GLY A 35 -8.09 7.23 14.25
N TYR A 36 -8.93 6.82 15.19
CA TYR A 36 -9.07 7.47 16.48
C TYR A 36 -9.04 6.41 17.58
N LEU A 37 -8.27 6.65 18.64
CA LEU A 37 -8.02 5.73 19.75
C LEU A 37 -8.35 6.40 21.08
N GLU A 38 -9.05 5.64 21.91
CA GLU A 38 -9.39 5.99 23.29
C GLU A 38 -8.92 4.87 24.22
N ASP A 39 -8.65 5.21 25.47
CA ASP A 39 -8.41 4.23 26.52
C ASP A 39 -9.73 3.62 27.05
N THR A 40 -9.61 2.70 28.00
CA THR A 40 -10.78 2.05 28.63
C THR A 40 -11.67 2.98 29.44
N GLU A 41 -11.19 4.19 29.75
CA GLU A 41 -11.93 5.23 30.48
C GLU A 41 -12.57 6.25 29.51
N GLY A 42 -12.36 6.11 28.20
CA GLY A 42 -12.87 6.99 27.15
C GLY A 42 -12.02 8.24 26.93
N ASN A 43 -10.78 8.29 27.44
CA ASN A 43 -9.89 9.41 27.20
C ASN A 43 -9.09 9.21 25.89
N PRO A 44 -8.90 10.27 25.09
CA PRO A 44 -8.09 10.19 23.88
C PRO A 44 -6.62 9.90 24.20
N ILE A 45 -6.06 8.89 23.55
CA ILE A 45 -4.65 8.52 23.73
C ILE A 45 -3.74 9.54 23.04
N THR A 46 -2.65 9.93 23.71
CA THR A 46 -1.57 10.72 23.08
C THR A 46 -0.24 10.05 23.39
N ASP A 47 0.22 9.18 22.49
CA ASP A 47 1.46 8.41 22.61
C ASP A 47 1.95 7.94 21.24
N THR A 48 3.18 7.44 21.15
CA THR A 48 3.67 6.73 19.95
C THR A 48 3.49 5.23 20.14
N LEU A 49 2.61 4.64 19.33
CA LEU A 49 2.26 3.23 19.44
C LEU A 49 2.86 2.41 18.30
N SER A 50 3.29 1.20 18.63
CA SER A 50 3.71 0.20 17.64
C SER A 50 2.48 -0.39 16.96
N MET A 51 2.29 -0.12 15.68
CA MET A 51 1.15 -0.61 14.90
C MET A 51 1.59 -1.48 13.73
N VAL A 52 0.79 -2.50 13.40
CA VAL A 52 0.96 -3.35 12.22
C VAL A 52 -0.36 -3.39 11.45
N PHE A 53 -0.29 -3.19 10.15
CA PHE A 53 -1.43 -3.21 9.25
C PHE A 53 -1.35 -4.41 8.33
N ARG A 54 -2.48 -5.09 8.12
CA ARG A 54 -2.56 -6.25 7.23
C ARG A 54 -3.79 -6.19 6.36
N ILE A 55 -3.65 -6.61 5.10
CA ILE A 55 -4.77 -6.72 4.17
C ILE A 55 -5.13 -8.20 4.00
N TYR A 56 -6.41 -8.51 4.14
CA TYR A 56 -6.98 -9.83 3.97
C TYR A 56 -8.06 -9.84 2.88
N ASN A 57 -8.30 -11.04 2.34
CA ASN A 57 -9.37 -11.30 1.38
C ASN A 57 -10.77 -11.51 2.02
N THR A 58 -10.84 -11.78 3.33
CA THR A 58 -12.10 -12.00 4.06
C THR A 58 -12.13 -11.25 5.40
N GLU A 59 -13.35 -10.99 5.89
CA GLU A 59 -13.60 -10.25 7.14
C GLU A 59 -13.05 -11.00 8.36
N THR A 60 -13.19 -12.33 8.37
CA THR A 60 -12.63 -13.23 9.38
C THR A 60 -11.89 -14.37 8.69
N GLY A 61 -10.78 -14.83 9.29
CA GLY A 61 -9.91 -15.85 8.69
C GLY A 61 -9.25 -15.37 7.39
N GLY A 62 -9.23 -16.23 6.37
CA GLY A 62 -8.71 -15.89 5.05
C GLY A 62 -7.19 -15.93 4.93
N SER A 63 -6.68 -15.37 3.84
CA SER A 63 -5.25 -15.26 3.55
C SER A 63 -4.80 -13.82 3.69
N GLU A 64 -3.67 -13.62 4.37
CA GLU A 64 -2.95 -12.34 4.38
C GLU A 64 -2.39 -12.10 2.97
N LEU A 65 -2.76 -10.98 2.38
CA LEU A 65 -2.31 -10.56 1.06
C LEU A 65 -1.14 -9.58 1.16
N TRP A 66 -1.08 -8.83 2.26
CA TRP A 66 -0.04 -7.82 2.50
C TRP A 66 0.09 -7.49 3.99
N VAL A 67 1.29 -7.08 4.40
CA VAL A 67 1.62 -6.62 5.75
C VAL A 67 2.58 -5.45 5.72
N SER A 68 2.33 -4.41 6.53
CA SER A 68 3.16 -3.20 6.61
C SER A 68 4.50 -3.39 7.33
N GLY A 69 4.64 -4.49 8.09
CA GLY A 69 5.61 -4.59 9.17
C GLY A 69 5.25 -3.69 10.36
N THR A 70 6.16 -3.55 11.31
CA THR A 70 5.97 -2.73 12.52
C THR A 70 6.27 -1.27 12.25
N LEU A 71 5.26 -0.42 12.42
CA LEU A 71 5.36 1.03 12.28
C LEU A 71 5.23 1.70 13.65
N GLN A 72 6.04 2.73 13.90
CA GLN A 72 5.90 3.58 15.08
C GLN A 72 5.00 4.76 14.71
N VAL A 73 3.78 4.77 15.22
CA VAL A 73 2.73 5.70 14.80
C VAL A 73 2.43 6.68 15.93
N PRO A 74 2.70 7.98 15.74
CA PRO A 74 2.31 8.99 16.71
C PRO A 74 0.79 9.18 16.72
N VAL A 75 0.20 9.07 17.89
CA VAL A 75 -1.21 9.36 18.17
C VAL A 75 -1.26 10.66 18.95
N ILE A 76 -2.07 11.62 18.48
CA ILE A 76 -2.20 12.93 19.10
C ILE A 76 -3.68 13.24 19.30
N ASN A 77 -4.09 13.44 20.55
CA ASN A 77 -5.49 13.64 20.93
C ASN A 77 -6.40 12.54 20.34
N GLY A 78 -5.97 11.28 20.50
CA GLY A 78 -6.62 10.09 19.98
C GLY A 78 -6.45 9.87 18.49
N ARG A 79 -6.08 10.89 17.69
CA ARG A 79 -6.03 10.78 16.23
C ARG A 79 -4.67 10.32 15.73
N PHE A 80 -4.68 9.47 14.71
CA PHE A 80 -3.47 9.10 13.98
C PHE A 80 -3.76 8.98 12.48
N SER A 81 -2.71 9.13 11.67
CA SER A 81 -2.74 8.94 10.22
C SER A 81 -1.47 8.22 9.79
N VAL A 82 -1.62 7.18 8.97
CA VAL A 82 -0.51 6.38 8.44
C VAL A 82 -0.68 6.22 6.95
N MET A 83 0.40 6.43 6.21
CA MET A 83 0.47 6.09 4.79
C MET A 83 1.03 4.67 4.65
N LEU A 84 0.20 3.75 4.19
CA LEU A 84 0.58 2.40 3.82
C LEU A 84 1.09 2.45 2.38
N THR A 85 2.31 1.99 2.17
CA THR A 85 3.02 2.05 0.88
C THR A 85 3.45 0.64 0.46
N ASP A 86 4.01 0.49 -0.74
CA ASP A 86 4.53 -0.79 -1.24
C ASP A 86 3.46 -1.91 -1.23
N ILE A 87 2.19 -1.55 -1.46
CA ILE A 87 1.12 -2.55 -1.60
C ILE A 87 1.15 -3.07 -3.04
N PRO A 88 1.37 -4.39 -3.24
CA PRO A 88 1.36 -4.98 -4.56
C PRO A 88 0.01 -4.78 -5.26
N SER A 89 0.04 -4.50 -6.57
CA SER A 89 -1.18 -4.20 -7.35
C SER A 89 -2.14 -5.40 -7.42
N ASP A 90 -1.62 -6.63 -7.37
CA ASP A 90 -2.39 -7.87 -7.35
C ASP A 90 -3.29 -7.98 -6.11
N VAL A 91 -2.93 -7.32 -5.00
CA VAL A 91 -3.80 -7.21 -3.82
C VAL A 91 -5.18 -6.67 -4.19
N PHE A 92 -5.29 -5.71 -5.13
CA PHE A 92 -6.58 -5.10 -5.49
C PHE A 92 -7.21 -5.67 -6.77
N THR A 93 -6.55 -6.64 -7.41
CA THR A 93 -7.09 -7.24 -8.64
C THR A 93 -8.30 -8.14 -8.38
N GLY A 94 -9.20 -8.23 -9.36
CA GLY A 94 -10.31 -9.18 -9.34
C GLY A 94 -11.60 -8.70 -8.66
N GLY A 95 -11.74 -7.41 -8.35
CA GLY A 95 -13.01 -6.82 -7.88
C GLY A 95 -13.55 -7.43 -6.58
N THR A 96 -12.68 -8.03 -5.78
CA THR A 96 -13.05 -8.71 -4.53
C THR A 96 -12.88 -7.76 -3.36
N GLU A 97 -13.74 -7.91 -2.36
CA GLU A 97 -13.68 -7.11 -1.15
C GLU A 97 -12.35 -7.35 -0.41
N ARG A 98 -11.86 -6.30 0.24
CA ARG A 98 -10.63 -6.33 1.04
C ARG A 98 -10.90 -5.84 2.44
N TRP A 99 -10.16 -6.40 3.38
CA TRP A 99 -10.33 -6.15 4.81
C TRP A 99 -9.00 -5.76 5.41
N LEU A 100 -8.95 -4.60 6.07
CA LEU A 100 -7.79 -4.11 6.80
C LEU A 100 -7.90 -4.52 8.27
N GLU A 101 -6.89 -5.22 8.73
CA GLU A 101 -6.67 -5.52 10.14
C GLU A 101 -5.62 -4.56 10.70
N VAL A 102 -5.88 -4.04 11.88
CA VAL A 102 -4.96 -3.17 12.61
C VAL A 102 -4.60 -3.85 13.92
N GLN A 103 -3.30 -4.03 14.14
CA GLN A 103 -2.77 -4.53 15.39
C GLN A 103 -2.01 -3.40 16.09
N ILE A 104 -2.32 -3.15 17.35
CA ILE A 104 -1.67 -2.15 18.19
C ILE A 104 -0.97 -2.89 19.34
N GLY A 105 0.36 -2.88 19.34
CA GLY A 105 1.16 -3.70 20.26
C GLY A 105 0.81 -5.19 20.12
N ASN A 106 0.20 -5.76 21.16
CA ASN A 106 -0.23 -7.16 21.21
C ASN A 106 -1.73 -7.34 20.94
N GLU A 107 -2.49 -6.26 20.78
CA GLU A 107 -3.92 -6.29 20.57
C GLU A 107 -4.27 -6.18 19.09
N ILE A 108 -5.16 -7.06 18.62
CA ILE A 108 -5.70 -7.00 17.26
C ILE A 108 -7.09 -6.38 17.34
N LEU A 109 -7.30 -5.27 16.65
CA LEU A 109 -8.61 -4.63 16.58
C LEU A 109 -9.56 -5.46 15.73
N SER A 110 -10.73 -5.77 16.31
CA SER A 110 -11.81 -6.53 15.68
C SER A 110 -13.14 -5.77 15.81
N PRO A 111 -14.01 -5.78 14.79
CA PRO A 111 -13.87 -6.46 13.50
C PRO A 111 -12.89 -5.76 12.53
N ARG A 112 -12.44 -6.47 11.50
CA ARG A 112 -11.61 -5.88 10.43
C ARG A 112 -12.37 -4.77 9.71
N THR A 113 -11.66 -3.73 9.29
CA THR A 113 -12.28 -2.62 8.56
C THR A 113 -12.38 -2.96 7.09
N LYS A 114 -13.57 -2.85 6.49
CA LYS A 114 -13.73 -3.02 5.04
C LYS A 114 -12.95 -1.93 4.32
N LEU A 115 -12.00 -2.31 3.48
CA LEU A 115 -11.42 -1.41 2.50
C LEU A 115 -12.46 -1.22 1.40
N THR A 116 -13.29 -0.19 1.55
CA THR A 116 -14.07 0.32 0.44
C THR A 116 -13.13 1.13 -0.44
N SER A 117 -13.30 1.07 -1.76
CA SER A 117 -12.64 2.02 -2.66
C SER A 117 -13.22 3.41 -2.33
N MET A 118 -12.62 4.09 -1.34
CA MET A 118 -12.87 5.49 -1.10
C MET A 118 -12.36 6.21 -2.35
N GLY A 119 -13.31 6.67 -3.14
CA GLY A 119 -13.13 6.91 -4.57
C GLY A 119 -11.98 7.84 -4.90
N TRP A 120 -10.98 7.29 -5.58
CA TRP A 120 -10.24 7.94 -6.68
C TRP A 120 -9.70 6.92 -7.71
N SER A 121 -10.10 5.64 -7.64
CA SER A 121 -9.57 4.58 -8.52
C SER A 121 -10.44 4.25 -9.74
N TYR A 122 -11.51 4.99 -10.04
CA TYR A 122 -12.33 4.75 -11.23
C TYR A 122 -11.82 5.46 -12.51
N MET A 123 -10.73 6.22 -12.45
CA MET A 123 -10.20 6.97 -13.62
C MET A 123 -8.92 6.39 -14.22
N ALA A 124 -8.43 5.23 -13.77
CA ALA A 124 -7.25 4.59 -14.37
C ALA A 124 -7.58 3.44 -15.34
N GLU A 125 -8.86 3.05 -15.49
CA GLU A 125 -9.27 1.97 -16.41
C GLU A 125 -9.72 2.47 -17.80
N GLN A 126 -9.62 3.78 -18.09
CA GLN A 126 -9.89 4.36 -19.43
C GLN A 126 -8.80 5.32 -19.91
N ALA A 127 -7.54 4.93 -19.80
CA ALA A 127 -6.45 5.61 -20.50
C ALA A 127 -5.57 4.60 -21.23
N ASP A 128 -6.20 3.69 -21.99
CA ASP A 128 -5.55 2.98 -23.09
C ASP A 128 -6.62 2.52 -24.09
N ASN A 129 -7.08 3.45 -24.94
CA ASN A 129 -7.61 3.16 -26.27
C ASN A 129 -7.45 4.37 -27.19
#